data_AF-A0A927P629-F1
#
_entry.id   AF-A0A927P629-F1
#
_cell.length_a   1.000
_cell.length_b   1.000
_cell.length_c   1.000
_cell.angle_alpha   90.00
_cell.angle_beta   90.00
_cell.angle_gamma   90.00
#
_symmetry.space_group_name_H-M   'P 1'
#
loop_
_entity.id
_entity.type
_entity.pdbx_description
1 polymer ?
#
loop_
_entity_poly.entity_id
_entity_poly.type
_entity_poly.pdbx_seq_one_letter_code
_entity_poly.pdbx_strand_id
1 'polypeptide(L)'
;MKDRQKVLDALAEAPTITAAARAAGVTRQTVYNLMADDVFRDALKRQREAQSLERAERLSAAREAAIKAVTDVMNSSDVPAAARVMAAKEVLRQATEADAAVDSIFISHDFESKWF
;
A
#
# COMPACT_ATOMS: atom_id res chain seq x y z
N MET A 1 -11.99 -24.48 -15.83
CA MET A 1 -11.90 -23.60 -14.64
C MET A 1 -10.48 -23.41 -14.10
N LYS A 2 -9.68 -24.47 -13.97
CA LYS A 2 -8.31 -24.40 -13.37
C LYS A 2 -7.36 -23.41 -14.08
N ASP A 3 -7.46 -23.27 -15.40
CA ASP A 3 -6.59 -22.36 -16.17
C ASP A 3 -7.00 -20.89 -16.03
N ARG A 4 -8.31 -20.61 -15.88
CA ARG A 4 -8.82 -19.24 -15.69
C ARG A 4 -8.30 -18.62 -14.40
N GLN A 5 -8.35 -19.36 -13.29
CA GLN A 5 -7.82 -18.86 -12.01
C GLN A 5 -6.30 -18.63 -12.06
N LYS A 6 -5.54 -19.53 -12.68
CA LYS A 6 -4.09 -19.34 -12.86
C LYS A 6 -3.75 -18.08 -13.66
N VAL A 7 -4.51 -17.80 -14.73
CA VAL A 7 -4.33 -16.57 -15.50
C VAL A 7 -4.70 -15.34 -14.66
N LEU A 8 -5.76 -15.42 -13.87
CA LEU A 8 -6.18 -14.35 -12.95
C LEU A 8 -5.05 -14.00 -11.97
N ASP A 9 -4.54 -15.00 -11.25
CA ASP A 9 -3.45 -14.84 -10.27
C ASP A 9 -2.17 -14.31 -10.94
N ALA A 10 -1.83 -14.85 -12.12
CA ALA A 10 -0.67 -14.39 -12.86
C ALA A 10 -0.80 -12.95 -13.36
N LEU A 11 -1.99 -12.50 -13.75
CA LEU A 11 -2.25 -11.12 -14.18
C LEU A 11 -2.34 -10.13 -13.00
N ALA A 12 -2.70 -10.61 -11.81
CA ALA A 12 -2.70 -9.77 -10.61
C ALA A 12 -1.27 -9.35 -10.24
N GLU A 13 -0.29 -10.24 -10.42
CA GLU A 13 1.12 -10.00 -10.05
C GLU A 13 2.00 -9.51 -11.21
N ALA A 14 1.73 -9.93 -12.46
CA ALA A 14 2.63 -9.64 -13.57
C ALA A 14 2.40 -8.25 -14.19
N PRO A 15 3.47 -7.55 -14.58
CA PRO A 15 3.37 -6.23 -15.22
C PRO A 15 2.92 -6.29 -16.69
N THR A 16 2.94 -7.47 -17.32
CA THR A 16 2.57 -7.64 -18.74
C THR A 16 1.80 -8.93 -19.01
N ILE A 17 0.99 -8.92 -20.07
CA ILE A 17 0.24 -10.09 -20.56
C ILE A 17 1.18 -11.25 -20.92
N THR A 18 2.34 -10.96 -21.52
CA THR A 18 3.33 -11.98 -21.88
C THR A 18 3.91 -12.67 -20.64
N ALA A 19 4.23 -11.91 -19.59
CA ALA A 19 4.72 -12.47 -18.33
C ALA A 19 3.64 -13.29 -17.63
N ALA A 20 2.39 -12.80 -17.60
CA ALA A 20 1.26 -13.53 -17.04
C ALA A 20 0.98 -14.84 -17.78
N ALA A 21 0.99 -14.83 -19.11
CA ALA A 21 0.79 -16.02 -19.94
C ALA A 21 1.86 -17.09 -19.65
N ARG A 22 3.13 -16.68 -19.55
CA ARG A 22 4.24 -17.57 -19.19
C ARG A 22 4.08 -18.15 -17.78
N ALA A 23 3.71 -17.33 -16.81
CA ALA A 23 3.53 -17.76 -15.42
C ALA A 23 2.34 -18.71 -15.24
N ALA A 24 1.25 -18.47 -15.97
CA ALA A 24 0.06 -19.31 -15.96
C ALA A 24 0.20 -20.59 -16.81
N GLY A 25 1.24 -20.68 -17.65
CA GLY A 25 1.47 -21.81 -18.56
C GLY A 25 0.49 -21.87 -19.73
N VAL A 26 0.00 -20.71 -20.19
CA VAL A 26 -0.97 -20.60 -21.28
C VAL A 26 -0.45 -19.76 -22.44
N THR A 27 -1.12 -19.81 -23.59
CA THR A 27 -0.79 -18.94 -24.72
C THR A 27 -1.24 -17.50 -24.47
N ARG A 28 -0.59 -16.51 -25.10
CA ARG A 28 -1.04 -15.11 -25.06
C ARG A 28 -2.48 -14.96 -25.58
N GLN A 29 -2.85 -15.73 -26.61
CA GLN A 29 -4.21 -15.69 -27.16
C GLN A 29 -5.25 -16.12 -26.12
N THR A 30 -4.96 -17.14 -25.32
CA THR A 30 -5.83 -17.56 -24.20
C THR A 30 -6.05 -16.41 -23.21
N VAL A 31 -5.00 -15.66 -22.88
CA VAL A 31 -5.11 -14.50 -21.98
C VAL A 31 -5.94 -13.38 -22.62
N TYR A 32 -5.73 -13.07 -23.90
CA TYR A 32 -6.54 -12.08 -24.62
C TYR A 32 -8.02 -12.46 -24.67
N ASN A 33 -8.33 -13.74 -24.95
CA ASN A 33 -9.70 -14.24 -24.96
C ASN A 33 -10.37 -14.12 -23.58
N LEU A 34 -9.64 -14.38 -22.50
CA LEU A 34 -10.14 -14.18 -21.14
C LEU A 34 -10.33 -12.69 -20.81
N MET A 35 -9.44 -11.82 -21.26
CA MET A 35 -9.56 -10.37 -21.06
C MET A 35 -10.72 -9.74 -21.84
N ALA A 36 -11.25 -10.41 -22.85
CA ALA A 36 -12.46 -9.98 -23.56
C ALA A 36 -13.75 -10.28 -22.78
N ASP A 37 -13.69 -11.10 -21.73
CA ASP A 37 -14.82 -11.43 -20.85
C ASP A 37 -14.90 -10.42 -19.69
N ASP A 38 -16.02 -9.70 -19.62
CA ASP A 38 -16.29 -8.69 -18.58
C ASP A 38 -16.21 -9.27 -17.16
N VAL A 39 -16.71 -10.49 -16.96
CA VAL A 39 -16.67 -11.16 -15.66
C VAL A 39 -15.22 -11.44 -15.24
N PHE A 40 -14.35 -11.74 -16.20
CA PHE A 40 -12.93 -11.95 -15.92
C PHE A 40 -12.23 -10.63 -15.57
N ARG A 41 -12.53 -9.54 -16.30
CA ARG A 41 -11.96 -8.22 -16.02
C ARG A 41 -12.37 -7.71 -14.64
N ASP A 42 -13.64 -7.87 -14.28
CA ASP A 42 -14.14 -7.48 -12.96
C ASP A 42 -13.48 -8.30 -11.84
N ALA A 43 -13.31 -9.61 -12.05
CA ALA A 43 -12.61 -10.47 -11.10
C ALA A 43 -11.14 -10.03 -10.92
N LEU A 44 -10.44 -9.72 -12.01
CA LEU A 44 -9.05 -9.24 -11.96
C LEU A 44 -8.94 -7.89 -11.25
N LYS A 45 -9.87 -6.97 -11.52
CA LYS A 45 -9.93 -5.67 -10.84
C LYS A 45 -10.10 -5.85 -9.32
N ARG A 46 -11.07 -6.65 -8.89
CA ARG A 46 -11.32 -6.94 -7.47
C ARG A 46 -10.11 -7.60 -6.81
N GLN A 47 -9.44 -8.53 -7.48
CA GLN A 47 -8.24 -9.17 -6.93
C GLN A 47 -7.11 -8.15 -6.73
N ARG A 48 -6.89 -7.25 -7.69
CA ARG A 48 -5.87 -6.19 -7.56
C ARG A 48 -6.22 -5.21 -6.45
N GLU A 49 -7.49 -4.84 -6.32
CA GLU A 49 -7.97 -4.00 -5.22
C GLU A 49 -7.74 -4.67 -3.85
N ALA A 50 -8.09 -5.95 -3.72
CA ALA A 50 -7.86 -6.72 -2.50
C ALA A 50 -6.37 -6.83 -2.15
N GLN A 51 -5.51 -7.10 -3.14
CA GLN A 51 -4.06 -7.14 -2.94
C GLN A 51 -3.49 -5.77 -2.56
N SER A 52 -4.00 -4.69 -3.16
CA SER A 52 -3.58 -3.33 -2.82
C SER A 52 -3.97 -2.98 -1.38
N LEU A 53 -5.19 -3.35 -0.96
CA LEU A 53 -5.65 -3.16 0.41
C LEU A 53 -4.78 -3.95 1.39
N GLU A 54 -4.54 -5.23 1.12
CA GLU A 54 -3.68 -6.07 1.96
C GLU A 54 -2.25 -5.51 2.08
N ARG A 55 -1.68 -5.01 0.97
CA ARG A 55 -0.37 -4.35 0.99
C ARG A 55 -0.39 -3.07 1.83
N ALA A 56 -1.45 -2.26 1.72
CA ALA A 56 -1.61 -1.06 2.52
C ALA A 56 -1.74 -1.39 4.02
N GLU A 57 -2.50 -2.41 4.38
CA GLU A 57 -2.64 -2.88 5.77
C GLU A 57 -1.30 -3.35 6.34
N ARG A 58 -0.55 -4.17 5.59
CA ARG A 58 0.79 -4.61 6.00
C ARG A 58 1.76 -3.45 6.17
N LEU A 59 1.70 -2.44 5.29
CA LEU A 59 2.53 -1.24 5.40
C LEU A 59 2.16 -0.43 6.64
N SER A 60 0.87 -0.24 6.92
CA SER A 60 0.39 0.43 8.13
C SER A 60 0.87 -0.28 9.39
N ALA A 61 0.75 -1.61 9.45
CA ALA A 61 1.24 -2.40 10.59
C ALA A 61 2.77 -2.28 10.77
N ALA A 62 3.54 -2.32 9.67
CA ALA A 62 4.98 -2.13 9.72
C ALA A 62 5.35 -0.71 10.19
N ARG A 63 4.58 0.30 9.79
CA ARG A 63 4.74 1.69 10.25
C ARG A 63 4.50 1.82 11.75
N GLU A 64 3.44 1.21 12.27
CA GLU A 64 3.16 1.19 13.72
C GLU A 64 4.29 0.53 14.50
N ALA A 65 4.81 -0.60 14.01
CA ALA A 65 5.95 -1.27 14.62
C ALA A 65 7.22 -0.40 14.62
N ALA A 66 7.47 0.35 13.54
CA ALA A 66 8.60 1.27 13.47
C ALA A 66 8.44 2.44 14.47
N ILE A 67 7.25 3.04 14.57
CA ILE A 67 6.95 4.09 15.55
C ILE A 67 7.18 3.57 16.97
N LYS A 68 6.71 2.35 17.26
CA LYS A 68 6.93 1.72 18.56
C LYS A 68 8.43 1.54 18.84
N ALA A 69 9.19 1.00 17.88
CA ALA A 69 10.62 0.77 18.06
C ALA A 69 11.40 2.07 18.36
N VAL A 70 11.10 3.15 17.63
CA VAL A 70 11.71 4.48 17.89
C VAL A 70 11.31 5.00 19.27
N THR A 71 10.03 4.84 19.66
CA THR A 71 9.53 5.27 20.97
C THR A 71 10.16 4.48 22.12
N ASP A 72 10.34 3.17 21.96
CA ASP A 72 11.02 2.32 22.94
C ASP A 72 12.49 2.75 23.12
N VAL A 73 13.20 3.02 22.02
CA VAL A 73 14.59 3.53 22.04
C VAL A 73 14.66 4.88 22.76
N MET A 74 13.73 5.80 22.46
CA MET A 74 13.66 7.12 23.09
C MET A 74 13.51 7.04 24.62
N ASN A 75 12.70 6.09 25.11
CA ASN A 75 12.32 5.98 26.52
C ASN A 75 13.20 5.01 27.34
N SER A 76 14.08 4.24 26.72
CA SER A 76 14.89 3.24 27.42
C SER A 76 16.05 3.87 28.21
N SER A 77 16.20 3.53 29.49
CA SER A 77 17.36 3.95 30.31
C SER A 77 18.68 3.34 29.84
N ASP A 78 18.61 2.19 29.17
CA ASP A 78 19.74 1.32 28.87
C ASP A 78 20.40 1.65 27.51
N VAL A 79 19.75 2.51 26.73
CA VAL A 79 20.25 3.01 25.46
C VAL A 79 21.12 4.26 25.69
N PRO A 80 22.26 4.41 24.98
CA PRO A 80 23.10 5.61 25.07
C PRO A 80 22.31 6.90 24.81
N ALA A 81 22.56 7.93 25.62
CA ALA A 81 21.81 9.20 25.58
C ALA A 81 21.72 9.81 24.17
N ALA A 82 22.80 9.73 23.38
CA ALA A 82 22.82 10.22 22.00
C ALA A 82 21.78 9.52 21.10
N ALA A 83 21.63 8.20 21.21
CA ALA A 83 20.65 7.44 20.43
C ALA A 83 19.20 7.77 20.84
N ARG A 84 18.95 8.02 22.13
CA ARG A 84 17.64 8.48 22.62
C ARG A 84 17.26 9.86 22.10
N VAL A 85 18.22 10.79 22.10
CA VAL A 85 18.03 12.13 21.53
C VAL A 85 17.75 12.05 20.03
N MET A 86 18.43 11.17 19.31
CA MET A 86 18.14 10.95 17.88
C MET A 86 16.74 10.40 17.65
N ALA A 87 16.30 9.44 18.47
CA ALA A 87 14.94 8.92 18.42
C ALA A 87 13.90 10.02 18.75
N ALA A 88 14.14 10.84 19.78
CA ALA A 88 13.27 11.96 20.13
C ALA A 88 13.17 13.00 19.00
N LYS A 89 14.29 13.33 18.34
CA LYS A 89 14.31 14.22 17.18
C LYS A 89 13.47 13.68 16.03
N GLU A 90 13.56 12.37 15.78
CA GLU A 90 12.79 11.73 14.72
C GLU A 90 11.29 11.74 15.02
N VAL A 91 10.90 11.45 16.27
CA VAL A 91 9.50 11.56 16.71
C VAL A 91 8.98 12.99 16.55
N LEU A 92 9.74 13.99 16.98
CA LEU A 92 9.37 15.40 16.84
C LEU A 92 9.21 15.80 15.36
N ARG A 93 10.14 15.37 14.49
CA ARG A 93 10.06 15.63 13.05
C ARG A 93 8.77 15.07 12.45
N GLN A 94 8.44 13.81 12.77
CA GLN A 94 7.20 13.18 12.30
C GLN A 94 5.95 13.86 12.85
N ALA A 95 5.96 14.34 14.10
CA ALA A 95 4.85 15.09 14.68
C ALA A 95 4.61 16.42 13.94
N THR A 96 5.67 17.19 13.69
CA THR A 96 5.56 18.46 12.94
C THR A 96 5.06 18.25 11.51
N GLU A 97 5.50 17.18 10.84
CA GLU A 97 4.99 16.81 9.52
C GLU A 97 3.50 16.44 9.54
N ALA A 98 3.05 15.73 10.58
CA ALA A 98 1.66 15.36 10.76
C ALA A 98 0.77 16.59 11.02
N ASP A 99 1.21 17.51 11.88
CA ASP A 99 0.50 18.75 12.17
C ASP A 99 0.32 19.60 10.90
N ALA A 100 1.38 19.75 10.09
CA ALA A 100 1.32 20.47 8.82
C ALA A 100 0.34 19.84 7.81
N ALA A 101 0.24 18.50 7.80
CA ALA A 101 -0.72 17.80 6.95
C ALA A 101 -2.17 18.04 7.39
N VAL A 102 -2.43 18.06 8.71
CA VAL A 102 -3.76 18.36 9.27
C VAL A 102 -4.18 19.80 8.94
N ASP A 103 -3.27 20.76 9.10
CA ASP A 103 -3.52 22.16 8.75
C ASP A 103 -3.87 22.32 7.28
N SER A 104 -3.18 21.61 6.38
CA SER A 104 -3.48 21.64 4.93
C SER A 104 -4.88 21.11 4.60
N ILE A 105 -5.34 20.05 5.29
CA ILE A 105 -6.69 19.50 5.10
C ILE A 105 -7.73 20.51 5.58
N PHE A 106 -7.52 21.11 6.76
CA PHE A 106 -8.43 22.09 7.32
C PHE A 106 -8.59 23.34 6.44
N ILE A 107 -7.49 23.83 5.87
CA ILE A 107 -7.50 24.96 4.93
C ILE A 107 -8.29 24.61 3.66
N SER A 108 -8.14 23.39 3.13
CA SER A 108 -8.88 22.97 1.93
C SER A 108 -10.39 22.83 2.18
N HIS A 109 -10.78 22.32 3.35
CA HIS A 109 -12.19 22.15 3.73
C HIS A 109 -12.89 23.50 4.02
N ASP A 110 -12.20 24.44 4.67
CA ASP A 110 -12.72 25.81 4.92
C ASP A 110 -12.83 26.64 3.63
N PHE A 111 -12.01 26.33 2.61
CA PHE A 111 -12.15 26.94 1.29
C PHE A 111 -13.40 26.43 0.56
N GLU A 112 -13.69 25.13 0.55
CA GLU A 112 -14.87 24.58 -0.12
C GLU A 112 -16.21 25.02 0.51
N SER A 113 -16.23 25.24 1.83
CA SER A 113 -17.45 25.62 2.57
C SER A 113 -17.79 27.12 2.56
N LYS A 114 -16.89 27.98 2.05
CA LYS A 114 -17.14 29.43 1.91
C LYS A 114 -17.74 29.84 0.55
N TRP A 115 -17.80 28.92 -0.41
CA TRP A 115 -18.22 29.21 -1.79
C TRP A 115 -19.40 28.35 -2.29
N PHE A 116 -20.03 27.58 -1.40
CA PHE A 116 -21.31 26.89 -1.58
C PHE A 116 -22.25 27.22 -0.42
#